data_AF-A0A6J4I3R1-F1
#
_entry.id   AF-A0A6J4I3R1-F1
#
_cell.length_a   1.000
_cell.length_b   1.000
_cell.length_c   1.000
_cell.angle_alpha   90.00
_cell.angle_beta   90.00
_cell.angle_gamma   90.00
#
_symmetry.space_group_name_H-M   'P 1'
#
loop_
_entity.id
_entity.type
_entity.pdbx_description
1 polymer ?
#
loop_
_entity_poly.entity_id
_entity_poly.type
_entity_poly.pdbx_seq_one_letter_code
_entity_poly.pdbx_strand_id
1 'polypeptide(L)'
;LIVTLGYVVMRFAMVAQWVRAARGDPQHAPTAYRYAIGITLVQIGWVAWLLLPGAWQTEVFAVLALAELAVPVWAERITTTTWHAGHIAERYGLFTIIVLGESILSATTAIQSVVEVGTFNTSLIGVVVGGILIIFCMWWLYFDQPVADLLTSLRVALIWGYGHLLIFASAAAVGAGLAVAVDYATAHAEISALAAGATVAFPVALFLIGVWTLHQRPQATTSGQTFRGPIVALLIALTPFTAQAVLLTGLLLTGLVALRLFDSYHAHIATTARGAN
;
A
#
# COMPACT_ATOMS: atom_id res chain seq x y z
N LEU A 1 21.77 10.72 -2.14
CA LEU A 1 22.61 10.48 -0.94
C LEU A 1 21.79 10.42 0.35
N ILE A 2 20.93 11.42 0.67
CA ILE A 2 20.12 11.44 1.91
C ILE A 2 19.26 10.18 2.07
N VAL A 3 18.54 9.78 1.01
CA VAL A 3 17.71 8.55 1.00
C VAL A 3 18.54 7.31 1.31
N THR A 4 19.71 7.17 0.68
CA THR A 4 20.64 6.06 0.92
C THR A 4 21.11 6.04 2.38
N LEU A 5 21.48 7.19 2.93
CA LEU A 5 21.94 7.28 4.32
C LEU A 5 20.84 6.86 5.29
N GLY A 6 19.61 7.33 5.10
CA GLY A 6 18.46 6.92 5.89
C GLY A 6 18.22 5.40 5.80
N TYR A 7 18.30 4.84 4.59
CA TYR A 7 18.17 3.40 4.36
C TYR A 7 19.25 2.59 5.10
N VAL A 8 20.51 3.03 5.02
CA VAL A 8 21.65 2.41 5.72
C VAL A 8 21.44 2.44 7.24
N VAL A 9 21.01 3.57 7.81
CA VAL A 9 20.75 3.70 9.26
C VAL A 9 19.66 2.72 9.71
N MET A 10 18.54 2.65 8.98
CA MET A 10 17.46 1.70 9.29
C MET A 10 17.95 0.25 9.24
N ARG A 11 18.80 -0.08 8.26
CA ARG A 11 19.35 -1.42 8.06
C ARG A 11 20.33 -1.82 9.13
N PHE A 12 21.19 -0.90 9.59
CA PHE A 12 22.06 -1.14 10.73
C PHE A 12 21.28 -1.46 11.99
N ALA A 13 20.22 -0.70 12.27
CA ALA A 13 19.33 -0.99 13.40
C ALA A 13 18.71 -2.39 13.26
N MET A 14 18.20 -2.75 12.08
CA MET A 14 17.62 -4.07 11.83
C MET A 14 18.63 -5.23 12.02
N VAL A 15 19.85 -5.08 11.53
CA VAL A 15 20.93 -6.07 11.73
C VAL A 15 21.26 -6.22 13.22
N ALA A 16 21.37 -5.12 13.95
CA ALA A 16 21.60 -5.15 15.39
C ALA A 16 20.47 -5.87 16.13
N GLN A 17 19.22 -5.68 15.71
CA GLN A 17 18.06 -6.42 16.26
C GLN A 17 18.14 -7.92 16.00
N TRP A 18 18.55 -8.35 14.80
CA TRP A 18 18.73 -9.77 14.49
C TRP A 18 19.86 -10.42 15.28
N VAL A 19 21.00 -9.73 15.44
CA VAL A 19 22.09 -10.22 16.28
C VAL A 19 21.66 -10.31 17.74
N ARG A 20 20.89 -9.33 18.24
CA ARG A 20 20.31 -9.36 19.58
C ARG A 20 19.35 -10.55 19.75
N ALA A 21 18.47 -10.78 18.78
CA ALA A 21 17.55 -11.92 18.79
C ALA A 21 18.30 -13.26 18.80
N ALA A 22 19.36 -13.40 17.99
CA ALA A 22 20.18 -14.61 17.96
C ALA A 22 20.84 -14.93 19.31
N ARG A 23 21.17 -13.90 20.12
CA ARG A 23 21.71 -14.08 21.47
C ARG A 23 20.64 -14.42 22.50
N GLY A 24 19.40 -13.94 22.30
CA GLY A 24 18.27 -14.15 23.21
C GLY A 24 17.53 -15.47 23.00
N ASP A 25 17.66 -16.08 21.82
CA ASP A 25 17.00 -17.34 21.46
C ASP A 25 17.98 -18.29 20.74
N PRO A 26 18.71 -19.13 21.50
CA PRO A 26 19.70 -20.06 20.93
C PRO A 26 19.10 -21.07 19.95
N GLN A 27 17.81 -21.41 20.08
CA GLN A 27 17.14 -22.39 19.23
C GLN A 27 16.96 -21.86 17.80
N HIS A 28 16.67 -20.57 17.66
CA HIS A 28 16.46 -19.91 16.36
C HIS A 28 17.67 -19.06 15.90
N ALA A 29 18.77 -19.07 16.67
CA ALA A 29 19.97 -18.28 16.38
C ALA A 29 20.56 -18.47 14.98
N PRO A 30 20.62 -19.69 14.39
CA PRO A 30 21.13 -19.86 13.03
C PRO A 30 20.34 -19.06 11.98
N THR A 31 19.01 -19.03 12.10
CA THR A 31 18.13 -18.26 11.22
C THR A 31 18.31 -16.76 11.43
N ALA A 32 18.37 -16.31 12.68
CA ALA A 32 18.59 -14.90 13.01
C ALA A 32 19.95 -14.38 12.48
N TYR A 33 21.03 -15.16 12.60
CA TYR A 33 22.32 -14.80 12.00
C TYR A 33 22.28 -14.80 10.47
N ARG A 34 21.53 -15.71 9.83
CA ARG A 34 21.32 -15.65 8.37
C ARG A 34 20.62 -14.36 7.97
N TYR A 35 19.57 -13.93 8.67
CA TYR A 35 18.98 -12.63 8.40
C TYR A 35 20.00 -11.49 8.50
N ALA A 36 20.74 -11.43 9.61
CA ALA A 36 21.78 -10.40 9.80
C ALA A 36 22.79 -10.37 8.65
N ILE A 37 23.35 -11.54 8.28
CA ILE A 37 24.33 -11.67 7.19
C ILE A 37 23.72 -11.29 5.85
N GLY A 38 22.55 -11.85 5.49
CA GLY A 38 21.90 -11.59 4.21
C GLY A 38 21.56 -10.12 4.03
N ILE A 39 20.99 -9.49 5.07
CA ILE A 39 20.69 -8.05 5.08
C ILE A 39 21.96 -7.23 4.90
N THR A 40 23.05 -7.55 5.62
CA THR A 40 24.32 -6.84 5.51
C THR A 40 24.94 -6.98 4.12
N LEU A 41 24.94 -8.17 3.53
CA LEU A 41 25.51 -8.39 2.19
C LEU A 41 24.74 -7.62 1.12
N VAL A 42 23.40 -7.65 1.17
CA VAL A 42 22.56 -6.88 0.24
C VAL A 42 22.74 -5.38 0.46
N GLN A 43 22.89 -4.93 1.71
CA GLN A 43 23.17 -3.52 2.02
C GLN A 43 24.52 -3.05 1.45
N ILE A 44 25.58 -3.87 1.52
CA ILE A 44 26.86 -3.58 0.88
C ILE A 44 26.67 -3.46 -0.63
N GLY A 45 25.89 -4.37 -1.22
CA GLY A 45 25.50 -4.30 -2.63
C GLY A 45 24.82 -2.98 -3.00
N TRP A 46 23.85 -2.53 -2.20
CA TRP A 46 23.17 -1.24 -2.41
C TRP A 46 24.09 -0.02 -2.30
N VAL A 47 25.09 -0.05 -1.41
CA VAL A 47 26.08 1.04 -1.32
C VAL A 47 27.03 0.99 -2.51
N ALA A 48 27.50 -0.19 -2.90
CA ALA A 48 28.37 -0.37 -4.06
C ALA A 48 27.66 -0.01 -5.38
N TRP A 49 26.36 -0.22 -5.46
CA TRP A 49 25.53 0.15 -6.61
C TRP A 49 25.62 1.64 -6.97
N LEU A 50 25.83 2.53 -5.99
CA LEU A 50 26.03 3.97 -6.23
C LEU A 50 27.31 4.30 -7.00
N LEU A 51 28.28 3.38 -7.03
CA LEU A 51 29.55 3.54 -7.73
C LEU A 51 29.49 2.99 -9.16
N LEU A 52 28.39 2.33 -9.55
CA LEU A 52 28.27 1.72 -10.87
C LEU A 52 27.98 2.76 -11.96
N PRO A 53 28.56 2.58 -13.16
CA PRO A 53 28.14 3.34 -14.34
C PRO A 53 26.65 3.15 -14.64
N GLY A 54 25.99 4.21 -15.11
CA GLY A 54 24.54 4.21 -15.37
C GLY A 54 24.04 3.05 -16.24
N ALA A 55 24.86 2.56 -17.18
CA ALA A 55 24.52 1.46 -18.08
C ALA A 55 24.26 0.11 -17.38
N TRP A 56 24.72 -0.07 -16.13
CA TRP A 56 24.53 -1.30 -15.35
C TRP A 56 23.60 -1.10 -14.15
N GLN A 57 23.18 0.13 -13.88
CA GLN A 57 22.46 0.44 -12.66
C GLN A 57 21.10 -0.24 -12.63
N THR A 58 20.36 -0.28 -13.74
CA THR A 58 19.03 -0.90 -13.79
C THR A 58 19.07 -2.41 -13.57
N GLU A 59 20.01 -3.09 -14.23
CA GLU A 59 20.18 -4.54 -14.14
C GLU A 59 20.63 -4.95 -12.74
N VAL A 60 21.64 -4.26 -12.19
CA VAL A 60 22.12 -4.54 -10.84
C VAL A 60 21.07 -4.17 -9.79
N PHE A 61 20.30 -3.11 -10.00
CA PHE A 61 19.16 -2.79 -9.13
C PHE A 61 18.17 -3.96 -9.07
N ALA A 62 17.80 -4.53 -10.23
CA ALA A 62 16.89 -5.67 -10.28
C ALA A 62 17.46 -6.89 -9.55
N VAL A 63 18.76 -7.19 -9.73
CA VAL A 63 19.43 -8.29 -9.02
C VAL A 63 19.45 -8.06 -7.51
N LEU A 64 19.78 -6.86 -7.04
CA LEU A 64 19.81 -6.53 -5.62
C LEU A 64 18.40 -6.56 -4.99
N ALA A 65 17.39 -6.09 -5.71
CA ALA A 65 15.99 -6.18 -5.28
C ALA A 65 15.53 -7.64 -5.17
N LEU A 66 15.90 -8.51 -6.11
CA LEU A 66 15.62 -9.94 -6.00
C LEU A 66 16.37 -10.59 -4.83
N ALA A 67 17.63 -10.21 -4.62
CA ALA A 67 18.42 -10.69 -3.48
C ALA A 67 17.76 -10.29 -2.16
N GLU A 68 17.25 -9.05 -2.06
CA GLU A 68 16.52 -8.54 -0.90
C GLU A 68 15.29 -9.39 -0.56
N LEU A 69 14.46 -9.69 -1.56
CA LEU A 69 13.29 -10.55 -1.42
C LEU A 69 13.65 -12.01 -1.12
N ALA A 70 14.86 -12.45 -1.51
CA ALA A 70 15.33 -13.80 -1.26
C ALA A 70 15.88 -14.00 0.17
N VAL A 71 16.29 -12.93 0.88
CA VAL A 71 16.90 -13.07 2.23
C VAL A 71 16.00 -13.85 3.20
N PRO A 72 14.71 -13.51 3.38
CA PRO A 72 13.85 -14.27 4.30
C PRO A 72 13.64 -15.72 3.84
N VAL A 73 13.46 -15.92 2.54
CA VAL A 73 13.28 -17.26 1.92
C VAL A 73 14.51 -18.15 2.10
N TRP A 74 15.71 -17.56 2.20
CA TRP A 74 16.96 -18.28 2.46
C TRP A 74 17.20 -18.47 3.96
N ALA A 75 16.94 -17.46 4.78
CA ALA A 75 17.16 -17.49 6.22
C ALA A 75 16.28 -18.55 6.90
N GLU A 76 14.98 -18.56 6.58
CA GLU A 76 13.96 -19.41 7.22
C GLU A 76 14.04 -20.89 6.81
N ARG A 77 15.01 -21.30 5.99
CA ARG A 77 15.16 -22.71 5.55
C ARG A 77 15.71 -23.65 6.63
N ILE A 78 16.39 -23.13 7.66
CA ILE A 78 16.90 -23.99 8.76
C ILE A 78 15.80 -24.22 9.77
N THR A 79 15.39 -23.15 10.45
CA THR A 79 14.45 -23.18 11.54
C THR A 79 13.56 -21.96 11.40
N THR A 80 12.25 -22.18 11.33
CA THR A 80 11.31 -21.08 11.16
C THR A 80 11.26 -20.25 12.44
N THR A 81 11.41 -18.93 12.32
CA THR A 81 11.23 -18.02 13.47
C THR A 81 9.82 -18.09 14.02
N THR A 82 9.65 -17.72 15.30
CA THR A 82 8.32 -17.59 15.90
C THR A 82 7.63 -16.34 15.36
N TRP A 83 6.40 -16.49 14.92
CA TRP A 83 5.59 -15.37 14.43
C TRP A 83 4.13 -15.56 14.80
N HIS A 84 3.43 -14.44 14.94
CA HIS A 84 2.00 -14.41 15.23
C HIS A 84 1.29 -13.66 14.12
N ALA A 85 0.34 -14.34 13.47
CA ALA A 85 -0.46 -13.78 12.38
C ALA A 85 -1.09 -12.43 12.76
N GLY A 86 -1.62 -12.31 13.97
CA GLY A 86 -2.20 -11.06 14.49
C GLY A 86 -1.21 -9.89 14.49
N HIS A 87 0.00 -10.08 15.04
CA HIS A 87 1.02 -9.03 15.04
C HIS A 87 1.53 -8.68 13.64
N ILE A 88 1.55 -9.63 12.71
CA ILE A 88 1.91 -9.33 11.32
C ILE A 88 0.81 -8.46 10.68
N ALA A 89 -0.44 -8.88 10.76
CA ALA A 89 -1.57 -8.11 10.26
C ALA A 89 -1.60 -6.69 10.87
N GLU A 90 -1.40 -6.58 12.18
CA GLU A 90 -1.33 -5.30 12.91
C GLU A 90 -0.22 -4.40 12.37
N ARG A 91 1.03 -4.89 12.26
CA ARG A 91 2.17 -4.09 11.78
C ARG A 91 1.97 -3.58 10.35
N TYR A 92 1.42 -4.40 9.47
CA TYR A 92 1.11 -4.00 8.09
C TYR A 92 -0.05 -2.99 8.05
N GLY A 93 -1.05 -3.13 8.91
CA GLY A 93 -2.10 -2.13 9.08
C GLY A 93 -1.56 -0.80 9.58
N LEU A 94 -0.71 -0.81 10.61
CA LEU A 94 -0.06 0.41 11.13
C LEU A 94 0.79 1.10 10.05
N PHE A 95 1.55 0.34 9.26
CA PHE A 95 2.30 0.91 8.15
C PHE A 95 1.38 1.49 7.07
N THR A 96 0.25 0.84 6.77
CA THR A 96 -0.77 1.39 5.86
C THR A 96 -1.30 2.73 6.36
N ILE A 97 -1.58 2.85 7.67
CA ILE A 97 -2.01 4.12 8.28
C ILE A 97 -0.94 5.20 8.12
N ILE A 98 0.34 4.87 8.32
CA ILE A 98 1.44 5.83 8.12
C ILE A 98 1.46 6.33 6.67
N VAL A 99 1.37 5.42 5.69
CA VAL A 99 1.40 5.79 4.26
C VAL A 99 0.17 6.61 3.86
N LEU A 100 -1.01 6.27 4.37
CA LEU A 100 -2.23 7.06 4.15
C LEU A 100 -2.12 8.44 4.83
N GLY A 101 -1.53 8.50 6.03
CA GLY A 101 -1.26 9.75 6.74
C GLY A 101 -0.33 10.69 5.96
N GLU A 102 0.74 10.14 5.38
CA GLU A 102 1.63 10.91 4.49
C GLU A 102 0.90 11.42 3.25
N SER A 103 -0.03 10.64 2.71
CA SER A 103 -0.87 11.06 1.58
C SER A 103 -1.82 12.21 1.95
N ILE A 104 -2.39 12.19 3.17
CA ILE A 104 -3.18 13.30 3.71
C ILE A 104 -2.31 14.55 3.88
N LEU A 105 -1.10 14.41 4.42
CA LEU A 105 -0.19 15.54 4.62
C LEU A 105 0.21 16.17 3.28
N SER A 106 0.54 15.36 2.27
CA SER A 106 0.86 15.82 0.92
C SER A 106 -0.33 16.54 0.26
N ALA A 107 -1.54 15.97 0.35
CA ALA A 107 -2.74 16.63 -0.17
C ALA A 107 -3.04 17.95 0.57
N THR A 108 -2.88 17.98 1.89
CA THR A 108 -3.15 19.16 2.72
C THR A 108 -2.18 20.30 2.41
N THR A 109 -0.89 20.01 2.30
CA THR A 109 0.15 20.99 1.97
C THR A 109 -0.05 21.56 0.57
N ALA A 110 -0.41 20.72 -0.41
CA ALA A 110 -0.79 21.17 -1.75
C ALA A 110 -1.98 22.15 -1.70
N ILE A 111 -3.06 21.82 -0.97
CA ILE A 111 -4.23 22.69 -0.83
C ILE A 111 -3.88 24.01 -0.13
N GLN A 112 -3.08 23.98 0.95
CA GLN A 112 -2.68 25.18 1.68
C GLN A 112 -1.97 26.20 0.78
N SER A 113 -1.04 25.74 -0.04
CA SER A 113 -0.30 26.61 -0.97
C SER A 113 -1.21 27.37 -1.95
N VAL A 114 -2.37 26.80 -2.27
CA VAL A 114 -3.35 27.37 -3.21
C VAL A 114 -4.30 28.34 -2.52
N VAL A 115 -4.75 28.01 -1.31
CA VAL A 115 -5.63 28.88 -0.53
C VAL A 115 -4.95 30.21 -0.22
N GLU A 116 -3.65 30.20 0.05
CA GLU A 116 -2.85 31.41 0.27
C GLU A 116 -2.83 32.35 -0.94
N VAL A 117 -2.97 31.82 -2.16
CA VAL A 117 -2.98 32.57 -3.43
C VAL A 117 -4.40 33.03 -3.82
N GLY A 118 -5.44 32.57 -3.11
CA GLY A 118 -6.83 33.05 -3.27
C GLY A 118 -7.61 32.48 -4.45
N THR A 119 -7.13 31.41 -5.10
CA THR A 119 -7.79 30.82 -6.27
C THR A 119 -8.72 29.67 -5.89
N PHE A 120 -10.04 29.91 -5.86
CA PHE A 120 -11.05 28.87 -5.75
C PHE A 120 -11.81 28.70 -7.06
N ASN A 121 -11.75 27.51 -7.65
CA ASN A 121 -12.54 27.14 -8.82
C ASN A 121 -13.22 25.77 -8.62
N THR A 122 -14.22 25.45 -9.45
CA THR A 122 -14.98 24.19 -9.35
C THR A 122 -14.10 22.95 -9.52
N SER A 123 -13.02 23.03 -10.30
CA SER A 123 -12.07 21.92 -10.48
C SER A 123 -11.34 21.60 -9.18
N LEU A 124 -10.85 22.63 -8.47
CA LEU A 124 -10.18 22.47 -7.18
C LEU A 124 -11.13 21.87 -6.13
N ILE A 125 -12.38 22.30 -6.08
CA ILE A 125 -13.39 21.71 -5.19
C ILE A 125 -13.56 20.21 -5.49
N GLY A 126 -13.62 19.84 -6.77
CA GLY A 126 -13.69 18.44 -7.18
C GLY A 126 -12.48 17.61 -6.74
N VAL A 127 -11.27 18.18 -6.81
CA VAL A 127 -10.04 17.52 -6.35
C VAL A 127 -10.05 17.35 -4.83
N VAL A 128 -10.44 18.39 -4.06
CA VAL A 128 -10.49 18.34 -2.59
C VAL A 128 -11.52 17.32 -2.11
N VAL A 129 -12.75 17.41 -2.60
CA VAL A 129 -13.82 16.48 -2.21
C VAL A 129 -13.49 15.06 -2.64
N GLY A 130 -13.03 14.88 -3.88
CA GLY A 130 -12.63 13.57 -4.39
C GLY A 130 -11.47 12.97 -3.61
N GLY A 131 -10.44 13.76 -3.29
CA GLY A 131 -9.28 13.31 -2.50
C GLY A 131 -9.65 12.85 -1.10
N ILE A 132 -10.52 13.60 -0.40
CA ILE A 132 -11.04 13.20 0.92
C ILE A 132 -11.79 11.87 0.83
N LEU A 133 -12.71 11.74 -0.14
CA LEU A 133 -13.46 10.51 -0.36
C LEU A 133 -12.53 9.33 -0.66
N ILE A 134 -11.53 9.53 -1.52
CA ILE A 134 -10.55 8.49 -1.90
C ILE A 134 -9.81 7.99 -0.67
N ILE A 135 -9.17 8.88 0.10
CA ILE A 135 -8.35 8.49 1.25
C ILE A 135 -9.20 7.77 2.30
N PHE A 136 -10.39 8.31 2.60
CA PHE A 136 -11.29 7.69 3.59
C PHE A 136 -11.79 6.32 3.13
N CYS A 137 -12.16 6.17 1.86
CA CYS A 137 -12.59 4.88 1.33
C CYS A 137 -11.43 3.88 1.23
N MET A 138 -10.21 4.32 0.91
CA MET A 138 -9.03 3.45 0.93
C MET A 138 -8.76 2.90 2.33
N TRP A 139 -8.83 3.77 3.35
CA TRP A 139 -8.75 3.36 4.75
C TRP A 139 -9.86 2.36 5.09
N TRP A 140 -11.12 2.68 4.76
CA TRP A 140 -12.26 1.80 5.04
C TRP A 140 -12.08 0.42 4.42
N LEU A 141 -11.80 0.35 3.11
CA LEU A 141 -11.69 -0.90 2.38
C LEU A 141 -10.52 -1.77 2.84
N TYR A 142 -9.44 -1.17 3.34
CA TYR A 142 -8.30 -1.92 3.86
C TYR A 142 -8.62 -2.56 5.22
N PHE A 143 -9.28 -1.82 6.12
CA PHE A 143 -9.58 -2.25 7.50
C PHE A 143 -10.92 -2.97 7.68
N ASP A 144 -11.73 -3.08 6.63
CA ASP A 144 -13.08 -3.68 6.64
C ASP A 144 -13.13 -5.13 7.17
N GLN A 145 -12.06 -5.92 7.00
CA GLN A 145 -12.04 -7.33 7.38
C GLN A 145 -10.76 -7.74 8.12
N PRO A 146 -10.88 -8.58 9.17
CA PRO A 146 -9.72 -9.17 9.82
C PRO A 146 -8.98 -10.10 8.85
N VAL A 147 -7.66 -10.00 8.81
CA VAL A 147 -6.81 -10.76 7.87
C VAL A 147 -5.87 -11.73 8.56
N ALA A 148 -5.82 -11.73 9.90
CA ALA A 148 -4.97 -12.63 10.66
C ALA A 148 -5.25 -14.11 10.33
N ASP A 149 -6.53 -14.47 10.15
CA ASP A 149 -6.95 -15.84 9.86
C ASP A 149 -6.53 -16.33 8.46
N LEU A 150 -6.16 -15.41 7.55
CA LEU A 150 -5.63 -15.77 6.24
C LEU A 150 -4.16 -16.23 6.31
N LEU A 151 -3.44 -15.85 7.36
CA LEU A 151 -2.00 -16.12 7.49
C LEU A 151 -1.76 -17.48 8.17
N THR A 152 -2.03 -18.55 7.43
CA THR A 152 -2.00 -19.94 7.94
C THR A 152 -0.63 -20.60 7.92
N SER A 153 0.32 -20.05 7.17
CA SER A 153 1.69 -20.59 7.06
C SER A 153 2.68 -19.49 6.70
N LEU A 154 3.97 -19.72 6.96
CA LEU A 154 5.02 -18.75 6.61
C LEU A 154 5.04 -18.43 5.11
N ARG A 155 4.79 -19.42 4.23
CA ARG A 155 4.70 -19.20 2.79
C ARG A 155 3.58 -18.21 2.45
N VAL A 156 2.39 -18.42 3.03
CA VAL A 156 1.24 -17.52 2.80
C VAL A 156 1.54 -16.14 3.38
N ALA A 157 2.14 -16.06 4.57
CA ALA A 157 2.53 -14.79 5.19
C ALA A 157 3.56 -14.01 4.36
N LEU A 158 4.54 -14.67 3.74
CA LEU A 158 5.50 -14.04 2.84
C LEU A 158 4.86 -13.55 1.53
N ILE A 159 3.99 -14.36 0.92
CA ILE A 159 3.26 -13.95 -0.30
C ILE A 159 2.34 -12.75 0.01
N TRP A 160 1.61 -12.82 1.11
CA TRP A 160 0.74 -11.75 1.58
C TRP A 160 1.53 -10.48 1.90
N GLY A 161 2.65 -10.62 2.63
CA GLY A 161 3.52 -9.52 3.01
C GLY A 161 4.18 -8.84 1.81
N TYR A 162 4.71 -9.59 0.85
CA TYR A 162 5.28 -9.01 -0.37
C TYR A 162 4.22 -8.45 -1.31
N GLY A 163 3.01 -9.02 -1.32
CA GLY A 163 1.87 -8.44 -2.03
C GLY A 163 1.53 -7.02 -1.56
N HIS A 164 1.79 -6.69 -0.28
CA HIS A 164 1.55 -5.35 0.25
C HIS A 164 2.48 -4.28 -0.33
N LEU A 165 3.60 -4.65 -0.97
CA LEU A 165 4.42 -3.67 -1.69
C LEU A 165 3.59 -2.92 -2.74
N LEU A 166 2.66 -3.60 -3.41
CA LEU A 166 1.73 -2.98 -4.34
C LEU A 166 0.77 -2.01 -3.62
N ILE A 167 0.24 -2.40 -2.46
CA ILE A 167 -0.67 -1.57 -1.65
C ILE A 167 0.05 -0.31 -1.16
N PHE A 168 1.25 -0.44 -0.61
CA PHE A 168 2.01 0.69 -0.10
C PHE A 168 2.45 1.64 -1.21
N ALA A 169 2.97 1.10 -2.32
CA ALA A 169 3.40 1.92 -3.45
C ALA A 169 2.22 2.67 -4.08
N SER A 170 1.07 2.00 -4.25
CA SER A 170 -0.14 2.63 -4.78
C SER A 170 -0.69 3.69 -3.82
N ALA A 171 -0.76 3.41 -2.52
CA ALA A 171 -1.22 4.40 -1.54
C ALA A 171 -0.32 5.65 -1.50
N ALA A 172 1.00 5.48 -1.49
CA ALA A 172 1.94 6.61 -1.57
C ALA A 172 1.79 7.39 -2.90
N ALA A 173 1.59 6.69 -4.01
CA ALA A 173 1.37 7.31 -5.32
C ALA A 173 0.04 8.07 -5.39
N VAL A 174 -1.01 7.68 -4.66
CA VAL A 174 -2.24 8.48 -4.52
C VAL A 174 -1.95 9.84 -3.89
N GLY A 175 -1.13 9.89 -2.83
CA GLY A 175 -0.73 11.16 -2.19
C GLY A 175 -0.04 12.10 -3.18
N ALA A 176 0.99 11.60 -3.88
CA ALA A 176 1.68 12.35 -4.92
C ALA A 176 0.75 12.76 -6.09
N GLY A 177 -0.14 11.86 -6.51
CA GLY A 177 -1.12 12.12 -7.56
C GLY A 177 -2.11 13.22 -7.20
N LEU A 178 -2.56 13.28 -5.94
CA LEU A 178 -3.43 14.33 -5.45
C LEU A 178 -2.74 15.70 -5.47
N ALA A 179 -1.45 15.78 -5.10
CA ALA A 179 -0.67 17.00 -5.24
C ALA A 179 -0.60 17.45 -6.71
N VAL A 180 -0.31 16.54 -7.64
CA VAL A 180 -0.32 16.82 -9.09
C VAL A 180 -1.69 17.31 -9.57
N ALA A 181 -2.79 16.72 -9.08
CA ALA A 181 -4.14 17.14 -9.44
C ALA A 181 -4.48 18.54 -8.93
N VAL A 182 -3.97 18.93 -7.75
CA VAL A 182 -4.09 20.29 -7.20
C VAL A 182 -3.29 21.29 -8.05
N ASP A 183 -2.04 20.97 -8.40
CA ASP A 183 -1.19 21.82 -9.24
C ASP A 183 -1.82 22.03 -10.63
N TYR A 184 -2.40 20.98 -11.22
CA TYR A 184 -3.15 21.09 -12.47
C TYR A 184 -4.40 21.96 -12.33
N ALA A 185 -5.22 21.73 -11.30
CA ALA A 185 -6.46 22.48 -11.08
C ALA A 185 -6.24 23.99 -10.85
N THR A 186 -5.00 24.38 -10.54
CA THR A 186 -4.58 25.76 -10.25
C THR A 186 -3.67 26.35 -11.31
N ALA A 187 -3.49 25.65 -12.44
CA ALA A 187 -2.64 26.05 -13.56
C ALA A 187 -1.14 26.19 -13.23
N HIS A 188 -0.66 25.52 -12.19
CA HIS A 188 0.76 25.44 -11.83
C HIS A 188 1.49 24.25 -12.49
N ALA A 189 0.77 23.33 -13.13
CA ALA A 189 1.33 22.22 -13.89
C ALA A 189 0.94 22.28 -15.38
N GLU A 190 1.94 22.26 -16.27
CA GLU A 190 1.78 22.18 -17.72
C GLU A 190 1.58 20.74 -18.19
N ILE A 191 0.53 20.08 -17.71
CA ILE A 191 0.17 18.71 -18.07
C ILE A 191 -1.26 18.63 -18.59
N SER A 192 -1.58 17.55 -19.32
CA SER A 192 -2.95 17.32 -19.79
C SER A 192 -3.88 16.90 -18.63
N ALA A 193 -5.19 17.20 -18.77
CA ALA A 193 -6.23 16.72 -17.85
C ALA A 193 -6.19 15.19 -17.67
N LEU A 194 -5.95 14.48 -18.78
CA LEU A 194 -5.81 13.02 -18.78
C LEU A 194 -4.64 12.56 -17.90
N ALA A 195 -3.47 13.19 -18.05
CA ALA A 195 -2.30 12.87 -17.25
C ALA A 195 -2.54 13.17 -15.76
N ALA A 196 -3.10 14.34 -15.44
CA ALA A 196 -3.42 14.74 -14.06
C ALA A 196 -4.45 13.80 -13.41
N GLY A 197 -5.47 13.36 -14.16
CA GLY A 197 -6.44 12.38 -13.66
C GLY A 197 -5.82 11.00 -13.46
N ALA A 198 -4.93 10.57 -14.36
CA ALA A 198 -4.29 9.26 -14.32
C ALA A 198 -3.33 9.09 -13.13
N THR A 199 -2.68 10.16 -12.67
CA THR A 199 -1.80 10.12 -11.48
C THR A 199 -2.56 9.77 -10.20
N VAL A 200 -3.88 9.97 -10.15
CA VAL A 200 -4.73 9.57 -9.03
C VAL A 200 -5.45 8.26 -9.32
N ALA A 201 -6.12 8.17 -10.47
CA ALA A 201 -7.00 7.04 -10.78
C ALA A 201 -6.26 5.70 -10.88
N PHE A 202 -5.08 5.67 -11.52
CA PHE A 202 -4.35 4.40 -11.67
C PHE A 202 -3.78 3.89 -10.34
N PRO A 203 -3.14 4.72 -9.49
CA PRO A 203 -2.78 4.28 -8.14
C PRO A 203 -3.98 3.81 -7.32
N VAL A 204 -5.12 4.51 -7.36
CA VAL A 204 -6.33 4.05 -6.67
C VAL A 204 -6.80 2.68 -7.19
N ALA A 205 -6.83 2.48 -8.50
CA ALA A 205 -7.21 1.20 -9.09
C ALA A 205 -6.25 0.07 -8.67
N LEU A 206 -4.94 0.32 -8.67
CA LEU A 206 -3.92 -0.63 -8.22
C LEU A 206 -4.05 -0.95 -6.72
N PHE A 207 -4.32 0.05 -5.89
CA PHE A 207 -4.60 -0.14 -4.47
C PHE A 207 -5.81 -1.05 -4.28
N LEU A 208 -6.91 -0.77 -4.99
CA LEU A 208 -8.13 -1.56 -4.92
C LEU A 208 -7.90 -3.00 -5.37
N ILE A 209 -7.15 -3.23 -6.45
CA ILE A 209 -6.77 -4.59 -6.89
C ILE A 209 -5.90 -5.29 -5.87
N GLY A 210 -4.95 -4.59 -5.24
CA GLY A 210 -4.10 -5.13 -4.17
C GLY A 210 -4.92 -5.60 -2.97
N VAL A 211 -5.76 -4.71 -2.42
CA VAL A 211 -6.67 -5.02 -1.30
C VAL A 211 -7.65 -6.13 -1.69
N TRP A 212 -8.22 -6.07 -2.89
CA TRP A 212 -9.13 -7.10 -3.37
C TRP A 212 -8.45 -8.47 -3.41
N THR A 213 -7.24 -8.55 -3.97
CA THR A 213 -6.51 -9.82 -4.13
C THR A 213 -6.11 -10.41 -2.79
N LEU A 214 -5.62 -9.57 -1.86
CA LEU A 214 -5.02 -10.03 -0.61
C LEU A 214 -6.01 -10.18 0.54
N HIS A 215 -7.06 -9.36 0.60
CA HIS A 215 -8.00 -9.35 1.72
C HIS A 215 -9.37 -9.92 1.31
N GLN A 216 -9.93 -9.42 0.21
CA GLN A 216 -11.36 -9.59 -0.08
C GLN A 216 -11.67 -10.89 -0.82
N ARG A 217 -10.91 -11.24 -1.86
CA ARG A 217 -11.12 -12.43 -2.68
C ARG A 217 -11.03 -13.73 -1.87
N PRO A 218 -10.04 -13.92 -0.96
CA PRO A 218 -9.97 -15.14 -0.15
C PRO A 218 -11.17 -15.35 0.78
N GLN A 219 -11.87 -14.26 1.13
CA GLN A 219 -13.01 -14.26 2.05
C GLN A 219 -14.37 -14.16 1.33
N ALA A 220 -14.38 -14.07 0.00
CA ALA A 220 -15.60 -13.88 -0.77
C ALA A 220 -16.45 -15.17 -0.79
N THR A 221 -17.71 -15.06 -0.37
CA THR A 221 -18.65 -16.19 -0.30
C THR A 221 -19.57 -16.29 -1.51
N THR A 222 -19.65 -15.22 -2.33
CA THR A 222 -20.51 -15.13 -3.52
C THR A 222 -19.75 -14.59 -4.72
N SER A 223 -20.20 -14.95 -5.93
CA SER A 223 -19.63 -14.42 -7.17
C SER A 223 -19.73 -12.89 -7.26
N GLY A 224 -20.83 -12.30 -6.76
CA GLY A 224 -21.00 -10.85 -6.71
C GLY A 224 -19.93 -10.14 -5.87
N GLN A 225 -19.61 -10.66 -4.69
CA GLN A 225 -18.53 -10.12 -3.84
C GLN A 225 -17.15 -10.27 -4.50
N THR A 226 -16.96 -11.32 -5.32
CA THR A 226 -15.70 -11.59 -6.01
C THR A 226 -15.42 -10.58 -7.12
N PHE A 227 -16.41 -10.19 -7.93
CA PHE A 227 -16.17 -9.36 -9.12
C PHE A 227 -16.31 -7.85 -8.92
N ARG A 228 -16.97 -7.39 -7.85
CA ARG A 228 -17.18 -5.95 -7.59
C ARG A 228 -15.89 -5.14 -7.54
N GLY A 229 -14.86 -5.63 -6.84
CA GLY A 229 -13.57 -4.94 -6.70
C GLY A 229 -12.90 -4.66 -8.06
N PRO A 230 -12.62 -5.69 -8.88
CA PRO A 230 -12.03 -5.51 -10.20
C PRO A 230 -12.87 -4.67 -11.17
N ILE A 231 -14.20 -4.80 -11.13
CA ILE A 231 -15.09 -3.98 -11.96
C ILE A 231 -14.95 -2.50 -11.59
N VAL A 232 -15.01 -2.18 -10.30
CA VAL A 232 -14.85 -0.80 -9.83
C VAL A 232 -13.45 -0.27 -10.12
N ALA A 233 -12.41 -1.10 -9.99
CA ALA A 233 -11.04 -0.71 -10.37
C ALA A 233 -10.93 -0.35 -11.85
N LEU A 234 -11.59 -1.12 -12.73
CA LEU A 234 -11.65 -0.82 -14.16
C LEU A 234 -12.41 0.49 -14.43
N LEU A 235 -13.54 0.71 -13.78
CA LEU A 235 -14.29 1.96 -13.89
C LEU A 235 -13.47 3.17 -13.41
N ILE A 236 -12.73 3.01 -12.31
CA ILE A 236 -11.80 4.03 -11.79
C ILE A 236 -10.71 4.32 -12.82
N ALA A 237 -10.12 3.30 -13.45
CA ALA A 237 -9.09 3.50 -14.48
C ALA A 237 -9.60 4.25 -15.72
N LEU A 238 -10.92 4.35 -15.92
CA LEU A 238 -11.54 5.12 -17.01
C LEU A 238 -11.89 6.57 -16.63
N THR A 239 -11.86 6.93 -15.34
CA THR A 239 -12.17 8.31 -14.91
C THR A 239 -11.23 9.39 -15.47
N PRO A 240 -9.94 9.12 -15.81
CA PRO A 240 -9.06 10.12 -16.44
C PRO A 240 -9.55 10.66 -17.78
N PHE A 241 -10.44 9.94 -18.48
CA PHE A 241 -11.06 10.40 -19.73
C PHE A 241 -12.19 11.41 -19.50
N THR A 242 -12.45 11.79 -18.24
CA THR A 242 -13.47 12.76 -17.85
C THR A 242 -12.83 14.06 -17.35
N ALA A 243 -13.61 15.13 -17.30
CA ALA A 243 -13.14 16.40 -16.74
C ALA A 243 -13.01 16.40 -15.20
N GLN A 244 -13.53 15.37 -14.50
CA GLN A 244 -13.62 15.33 -13.03
C GLN A 244 -13.10 14.00 -12.47
N ALA A 245 -11.95 13.53 -12.98
CA ALA A 245 -11.40 12.22 -12.68
C ALA A 245 -11.28 11.91 -11.16
N VAL A 246 -10.79 12.87 -10.38
CA VAL A 246 -10.59 12.71 -8.92
C VAL A 246 -11.91 12.57 -8.18
N LEU A 247 -12.90 13.43 -8.49
CA LEU A 247 -14.22 13.37 -7.85
C LEU A 247 -14.95 12.07 -8.21
N LEU A 248 -14.97 11.69 -9.49
CA LEU A 248 -15.61 10.45 -9.92
C LEU A 248 -14.94 9.21 -9.31
N THR A 249 -13.61 9.20 -9.19
CA THR A 249 -12.89 8.13 -8.50
C THR A 249 -13.36 8.01 -7.03
N GLY A 250 -13.45 9.13 -6.32
CA GLY A 250 -13.96 9.16 -4.94
C GLY A 250 -15.40 8.67 -4.82
N LEU A 251 -16.28 9.09 -5.73
CA LEU A 251 -17.68 8.64 -5.75
C LEU A 251 -17.84 7.15 -6.06
N LEU A 252 -17.05 6.61 -7.00
CA LEU A 252 -17.05 5.18 -7.31
C LEU A 252 -16.59 4.34 -6.12
N LEU A 253 -15.54 4.76 -5.41
CA LEU A 253 -15.11 4.11 -4.17
C LEU A 253 -16.17 4.19 -3.07
N THR A 254 -16.79 5.36 -2.92
CA THR A 254 -17.87 5.57 -1.93
C THR A 254 -19.04 4.63 -2.21
N GLY A 255 -19.44 4.47 -3.48
CA GLY A 255 -20.46 3.51 -3.89
C GLY A 255 -20.07 2.07 -3.55
N LEU A 256 -18.81 1.69 -3.78
CA LEU A 256 -18.31 0.36 -3.42
C LEU A 256 -18.37 0.11 -1.91
N VAL A 257 -17.96 1.09 -1.09
CA VAL A 257 -18.05 1.01 0.37
C VAL A 257 -19.50 0.89 0.81
N ALA A 258 -20.40 1.72 0.28
CA ALA A 258 -21.83 1.68 0.62
C ALA A 258 -22.47 0.31 0.29
N LEU A 259 -22.16 -0.27 -0.87
CA LEU A 259 -22.64 -1.61 -1.24
C LEU A 259 -22.13 -2.69 -0.30
N ARG A 260 -20.87 -2.60 0.16
CA ARG A 260 -20.30 -3.54 1.14
C ARG A 260 -20.97 -3.41 2.50
N LEU A 261 -21.19 -2.19 2.97
CA LEU A 261 -21.88 -1.95 4.24
C LEU A 261 -23.29 -2.50 4.22
N PHE A 262 -24.00 -2.30 3.11
CA PHE A 262 -25.34 -2.83 2.93
C PHE A 262 -25.36 -4.36 2.99
N ASP A 263 -24.45 -5.04 2.29
CA ASP A 263 -24.32 -6.50 2.33
C ASP A 263 -24.02 -7.01 3.76
N SER A 264 -23.07 -6.39 4.45
CA SER A 264 -22.68 -6.75 5.82
C SER A 264 -23.84 -6.58 6.81
N TYR A 265 -24.60 -5.48 6.68
CA TYR A 265 -25.78 -5.21 7.50
C TYR A 265 -26.86 -6.29 7.31
N HIS A 266 -27.17 -6.65 6.06
CA HIS A 266 -28.16 -7.68 5.77
C HIS A 266 -27.73 -9.08 6.21
N ALA A 267 -26.44 -9.42 6.05
CA ALA A 267 -25.90 -10.68 6.54
C ALA A 267 -26.04 -10.79 8.07
N HIS A 268 -25.75 -9.71 8.80
CA HIS A 268 -25.90 -9.68 10.26
C HIS A 268 -27.35 -9.92 10.70
N ILE A 269 -28.32 -9.22 10.11
CA ILE A 269 -29.75 -9.41 10.41
C ILE A 269 -30.19 -10.86 10.16
N ALA A 270 -29.77 -11.45 9.04
CA ALA A 270 -30.14 -12.82 8.69
C ALA A 270 -29.59 -13.85 9.69
N THR A 271 -28.38 -13.64 10.21
CA THR A 271 -27.80 -14.51 11.24
C THR A 271 -28.52 -14.40 12.59
N THR A 272 -28.84 -13.18 13.03
CA THR A 272 -29.52 -12.96 14.31
C THR A 272 -30.95 -13.53 14.29
N ALA A 273 -31.66 -13.42 13.16
CA ALA A 273 -32.99 -14.01 13.01
C ALA A 273 -32.99 -15.55 13.05
N ARG A 274 -31.91 -16.21 12.61
CA ARG A 274 -31.76 -17.67 12.66
C ARG A 274 -31.36 -18.20 14.03
N GLY A 275 -30.64 -17.43 14.84
CA GLY A 275 -30.24 -17.82 16.19
C GLY A 275 -31.32 -17.61 17.26
N ALA A 276 -32.41 -16.92 16.92
CA ALA A 276 -33.54 -16.67 17.82
C ALA A 276 -34.68 -17.71 17.70
N ASN A 277 -34.59 -18.63 16.74
CA ASN A 277 -35.51 -19.76 16.53
C ASN A 277 -34.84 -21.07 16.94
#